data_AF-A0A3S4SSX3-F1
#
_entry.id   AF-A0A3S4SSX3-F1
#
_cell.length_a   1.000
_cell.length_b   1.000
_cell.length_c   1.000
_cell.angle_alpha   90.00
_cell.angle_beta   90.00
_cell.angle_gamma   90.00
#
_symmetry.space_group_name_H-M   'P 1'
#
loop_
_entity.id
_entity.type
_entity.pdbx_description
1 polymer ?
#
loop_
_entity_poly.entity_id
_entity_poly.type
_entity_poly.pdbx_seq_one_letter_code
_entity_poly.pdbx_strand_id
1 'polypeptide(L)'
;MEFNYNLFGYESHINNEPELVLIYGFAGLLAAMTVITLLSYIFRKIGFEIVVNYFFKPLLLAFGLCLFITLFPTMALYFIIPDLRGVKLAYIWITIFSGITIFSFVNYTTIKKFGHDIAKNSQKKEFRSRSRR
;
A
#
# COMPACT_ATOMS: atom_id res chain seq x y z
N MET A 1 -16.89 23.29 -17.66
CA MET A 1 -16.39 24.04 -16.49
C MET A 1 -15.03 23.45 -16.13
N GLU A 2 -13.94 24.15 -16.40
CA GLU A 2 -12.65 23.75 -15.83
C GLU A 2 -12.73 23.99 -14.33
N PHE A 3 -12.75 22.90 -13.54
CA PHE A 3 -12.59 23.01 -12.11
C PHE A 3 -11.20 23.60 -11.85
N ASN A 4 -11.17 24.86 -11.42
CA ASN A 4 -9.99 25.48 -10.84
C ASN A 4 -9.85 24.93 -9.41
N TYR A 5 -9.27 23.73 -9.31
CA TYR A 5 -8.83 23.19 -8.03
C TYR A 5 -7.59 23.98 -7.63
N ASN A 6 -7.77 24.86 -6.64
CA ASN A 6 -6.69 25.58 -5.98
C ASN A 6 -6.74 25.22 -4.48
N LEU A 7 -6.54 23.95 -4.13
CA LEU A 7 -6.73 23.41 -2.78
C LEU A 7 -5.64 23.88 -1.80
N PHE A 8 -4.42 24.19 -2.28
CA PHE A 8 -3.30 24.63 -1.44
C PHE A 8 -2.31 25.61 -2.11
N GLY A 9 -2.57 26.08 -3.34
CA GLY A 9 -1.66 26.99 -4.06
C GLY A 9 -0.39 26.32 -4.63
N TYR A 10 -0.24 25.01 -4.43
CA TYR A 10 0.86 24.19 -4.95
C TYR A 10 0.51 23.41 -6.22
N GLU A 11 -0.73 23.47 -6.72
CA GLU A 11 -1.14 22.69 -7.89
C GLU A 11 -0.37 23.05 -9.16
N SER A 12 0.02 24.30 -9.35
CA SER A 12 0.86 24.71 -10.48
C SER A 12 2.22 24.01 -10.44
N HIS A 13 2.82 23.91 -9.26
CA HIS A 13 4.10 23.24 -9.06
C HIS A 13 4.00 21.74 -9.30
N ILE A 14 2.98 21.09 -8.72
CA ILE A 14 2.73 19.65 -8.86
C ILE A 14 2.39 19.28 -10.30
N ASN A 15 1.68 20.15 -11.03
CA ASN A 15 1.32 19.90 -12.42
C ASN A 15 2.51 20.00 -13.37
N ASN A 16 3.51 20.82 -13.04
CA ASN A 16 4.71 20.98 -13.85
C ASN A 16 5.67 19.79 -13.70
N GLU A 17 5.59 19.05 -12.59
CA GLU A 17 6.51 17.94 -12.29
C GLU A 17 5.76 16.67 -11.85
N PRO A 18 4.98 16.03 -12.75
CA PRO A 18 4.22 14.81 -12.44
C PRO A 18 5.10 13.63 -12.02
N GLU A 19 6.36 13.60 -12.46
CA GLU A 19 7.35 12.59 -12.08
C GLU A 19 7.66 12.61 -10.57
N LEU A 20 7.67 13.81 -9.97
CA LEU A 20 7.85 13.94 -8.53
C LEU A 20 6.69 13.30 -7.77
N VAL A 21 5.47 13.35 -8.30
CA VAL A 21 4.30 12.71 -7.67
C VAL A 21 4.48 11.19 -7.62
N LEU A 22 5.04 10.59 -8.67
CA LEU A 22 5.38 9.17 -8.66
C LEU A 22 6.46 8.87 -7.62
N ILE A 23 7.60 9.57 -7.69
CA ILE A 23 8.76 9.32 -6.82
C ILE A 23 8.38 9.50 -5.34
N TYR A 24 7.75 10.62 -4.99
CA TYR A 24 7.32 10.89 -3.62
C TYR A 24 6.15 10.01 -3.18
N GLY A 25 5.28 9.58 -4.10
CA GLY A 25 4.24 8.59 -3.80
C GLY A 25 4.85 7.27 -3.33
N PHE A 26 5.84 6.75 -4.06
CA PHE A 26 6.55 5.52 -3.67
C PHE A 26 7.40 5.69 -2.41
N ALA A 27 8.21 6.75 -2.36
CA ALA A 27 9.06 7.03 -1.20
C ALA A 27 8.20 7.24 0.06
N GLY A 28 7.06 7.92 -0.07
CA GLY A 28 6.07 8.13 0.98
C GLY A 28 5.48 6.81 1.48
N LEU A 29 5.11 5.88 0.60
CA LEU A 29 4.64 4.55 1.01
C LEU A 29 5.71 3.79 1.83
N LEU A 30 6.95 3.77 1.37
CA LEU A 30 8.06 3.08 2.07
C LEU A 30 8.37 3.72 3.43
N ALA A 31 8.43 5.05 3.47
CA ALA A 31 8.64 5.80 4.71
C ALA A 31 7.50 5.55 5.70
N ALA A 32 6.25 5.60 5.25
CA ALA A 32 5.09 5.32 6.07
C ALA A 32 5.10 3.89 6.64
N MET A 33 5.48 2.88 5.84
CA MET A 33 5.64 1.51 6.35
C MET A 33 6.67 1.42 7.47
N THR A 34 7.78 2.14 7.35
CA THR A 34 8.83 2.19 8.37
C THR A 34 8.30 2.82 9.66
N VAL A 35 7.62 3.96 9.55
CA VAL A 35 7.00 4.66 10.69
C VAL A 35 5.93 3.79 11.35
N ILE A 36 5.05 3.16 10.58
CA ILE A 36 4.00 2.27 11.09
C ILE A 36 4.62 1.07 11.82
N THR A 37 5.73 0.53 11.31
CA THR A 37 6.43 -0.59 11.95
C THR A 37 7.02 -0.18 13.29
N LEU A 38 7.65 0.99 13.36
CA LEU A 38 8.17 1.56 14.61
C LEU A 38 7.05 1.83 15.62
N LEU A 39 5.95 2.46 15.19
CA LEU A 39 4.79 2.70 16.04
C LEU A 39 4.17 1.41 16.54
N SER A 40 4.02 0.41 15.66
CA SER A 40 3.53 -0.93 16.02
C SER A 40 4.41 -1.57 17.09
N TYR A 41 5.74 -1.45 16.98
CA TYR A 41 6.67 -1.94 18.00
C TYR A 41 6.47 -1.24 19.35
N ILE A 42 6.37 0.10 19.35
CA ILE A 42 6.14 0.89 20.58
C ILE A 42 4.80 0.50 21.23
N PHE A 43 3.73 0.40 20.45
CA PHE A 43 2.41 0.04 20.98
C PHE A 43 2.37 -1.37 21.57
N ARG A 44 3.10 -2.33 20.98
CA ARG A 44 3.27 -3.66 21.59
C ARG A 44 3.96 -3.57 22.94
N LYS A 45 4.97 -2.71 23.09
CA LYS A 45 5.70 -2.54 24.36
C LYS A 45 4.85 -1.95 25.47
N ILE A 46 3.87 -1.10 25.14
CA ILE A 46 2.96 -0.47 26.12
C ILE A 46 1.75 -1.37 26.42
N GLY A 47 1.62 -2.53 25.77
CA GLY A 47 0.53 -3.50 26.00
C GLY A 47 -0.73 -3.27 25.15
N PHE A 48 -0.68 -2.37 24.16
CA PHE A 48 -1.80 -2.09 23.24
C PHE A 48 -1.86 -3.12 22.09
N GLU A 49 -1.88 -4.41 22.42
CA GLU A 49 -1.85 -5.48 21.42
C GLU A 49 -3.08 -5.48 20.50
N ILE A 50 -4.23 -5.04 21.01
CA ILE A 50 -5.47 -4.94 20.22
C ILE A 50 -5.29 -3.94 19.08
N VAL A 51 -4.75 -2.74 19.37
CA VAL A 51 -4.48 -1.72 18.34
C VAL A 51 -3.49 -2.26 17.31
N VAL A 52 -2.46 -2.96 17.77
CA VAL A 52 -1.48 -3.57 16.86
C VAL A 52 -2.12 -4.60 15.94
N ASN A 53 -2.96 -5.47 16.47
CA ASN A 53 -3.55 -6.56 15.72
C ASN A 53 -4.67 -6.12 14.76
N TYR A 54 -5.50 -5.16 15.17
CA TYR A 54 -6.69 -4.74 14.42
C TYR A 54 -6.51 -3.45 13.61
N PHE A 55 -5.47 -2.66 13.89
CA PHE A 55 -5.19 -1.43 13.15
C PHE A 55 -3.85 -1.50 12.42
N PHE A 56 -2.73 -1.66 13.14
CA PHE A 56 -1.42 -1.58 12.50
C PHE A 56 -1.15 -2.73 11.52
N LYS A 57 -1.55 -3.97 11.82
CA LYS A 57 -1.32 -5.09 10.90
C LYS A 57 -2.13 -5.00 9.60
N PRO A 58 -3.46 -4.72 9.62
CA PRO A 58 -4.20 -4.47 8.39
C PRO A 58 -3.66 -3.27 7.61
N LEU A 59 -3.23 -2.21 8.31
CA LEU A 59 -2.65 -1.04 7.67
C LEU A 59 -1.31 -1.38 6.98
N LEU A 60 -0.40 -2.08 7.65
CA LEU A 60 0.85 -2.58 7.03
C LEU A 60 0.58 -3.46 5.80
N LEU A 61 -0.45 -4.31 5.86
CA LEU A 61 -0.89 -5.10 4.72
C LEU A 61 -1.35 -4.19 3.57
N ALA A 62 -2.16 -3.16 3.87
CA ALA A 62 -2.63 -2.20 2.87
C ALA A 62 -1.48 -1.49 2.18
N PHE A 63 -0.52 -0.96 2.93
CA PHE A 63 0.67 -0.32 2.36
C PHE A 63 1.50 -1.29 1.51
N GLY A 64 1.69 -2.52 1.98
CA GLY A 64 2.40 -3.57 1.23
C GLY A 64 1.69 -3.90 -0.09
N LEU A 65 0.39 -4.16 -0.05
CA LEU A 65 -0.41 -4.41 -1.25
C LEU A 65 -0.42 -3.19 -2.19
N CYS A 66 -0.48 -1.98 -1.63
CA CYS A 66 -0.43 -0.75 -2.41
C CYS A 66 0.89 -0.63 -3.18
N LEU A 67 2.03 -0.98 -2.58
CA LEU A 67 3.32 -0.96 -3.30
C LEU A 67 3.30 -1.89 -4.53
N PHE A 68 2.81 -3.12 -4.38
CA PHE A 68 2.84 -4.08 -5.48
C PHE A 68 1.76 -3.82 -6.54
N ILE A 69 0.55 -3.46 -6.12
CA ILE A 69 -0.60 -3.31 -7.01
C ILE A 69 -0.55 -1.96 -7.72
N THR A 70 -0.04 -0.90 -7.09
CA THR A 70 -0.18 0.46 -7.62
C THR A 70 0.98 0.83 -8.53
N LEU A 71 2.15 0.21 -8.38
CA LEU A 71 3.37 0.59 -9.10
C LEU A 71 3.23 0.42 -10.62
N PHE A 72 2.83 -0.76 -11.07
CA PHE A 72 2.70 -1.03 -12.51
C PHE A 72 1.56 -0.26 -13.17
N PRO A 73 0.33 -0.20 -12.61
CA PRO A 73 -0.76 0.55 -13.21
C PRO A 73 -0.51 2.04 -13.28
N THR A 74 0.06 2.66 -12.23
CA THR A 74 0.32 4.10 -12.25
C THR A 74 1.43 4.47 -13.24
N MET A 75 2.46 3.63 -13.36
CA MET A 75 3.51 3.80 -14.37
C MET A 75 2.95 3.61 -15.79
N ALA A 76 2.12 2.57 -16.02
CA ALA A 76 1.47 2.37 -17.31
C ALA A 76 0.55 3.54 -17.68
N LEU A 77 -0.26 4.04 -16.74
CA LEU A 77 -1.13 5.21 -16.97
C LEU A 77 -0.34 6.47 -17.31
N TYR A 78 0.82 6.67 -16.69
CA TYR A 78 1.71 7.80 -17.01
C TYR A 78 2.22 7.73 -18.45
N PHE A 79 2.58 6.54 -18.95
CA PHE A 79 3.06 6.38 -20.33
C PHE A 79 1.95 6.39 -21.38
N ILE A 80 0.73 5.94 -21.03
CA ILE A 80 -0.38 5.81 -21.99
C ILE A 80 -1.15 7.12 -22.17
N ILE A 81 -1.23 7.95 -21.12
CA ILE A 81 -2.00 9.21 -21.15
C ILE A 81 -1.04 10.38 -21.38
N PRO A 82 -0.91 10.89 -22.61
CA PRO A 82 -0.16 12.12 -22.86
C PRO A 82 -0.80 13.29 -22.08
N ASP A 83 0.03 14.18 -21.55
CA ASP A 83 -0.37 15.35 -20.74
C ASP A 83 -1.07 15.03 -19.40
N LEU A 84 -0.78 13.87 -18.81
CA LEU A 84 -1.27 13.55 -17.47
C LEU A 84 -0.68 14.51 -16.43
N ARG A 85 -1.51 15.48 -16.01
CA ARG A 85 -1.18 16.44 -14.95
C ARG A 85 -0.90 15.74 -13.61
N GLY A 86 0.13 16.19 -12.89
CA GLY A 86 0.54 15.60 -11.60
C GLY A 86 -0.58 15.56 -10.56
N VAL A 87 -1.46 16.56 -10.53
CA VAL A 87 -2.62 16.57 -9.62
C VAL A 87 -3.60 15.43 -9.91
N LYS A 88 -3.83 15.10 -11.19
CA LYS A 88 -4.67 13.94 -11.55
C LYS A 88 -4.02 12.64 -11.12
N LEU A 89 -2.71 12.54 -11.26
CA LEU A 89 -1.94 11.38 -10.82
C LEU A 89 -2.02 11.21 -9.29
N ALA A 90 -1.92 12.30 -8.52
CA ALA A 90 -2.10 12.27 -7.07
C ALA A 90 -3.50 11.78 -6.66
N TYR A 91 -4.56 12.20 -7.37
CA TYR A 91 -5.91 11.70 -7.11
C TYR A 91 -6.07 10.21 -7.43
N ILE A 92 -5.46 9.73 -8.51
CA ILE A 92 -5.43 8.30 -8.84
C ILE A 92 -4.76 7.51 -7.70
N TRP A 93 -3.62 8.01 -7.22
CA TRP A 93 -2.89 7.43 -6.09
C TRP A 93 -3.73 7.36 -4.81
N ILE A 94 -4.38 8.45 -4.43
CA ILE A 94 -5.24 8.52 -3.24
C ILE A 94 -6.42 7.55 -3.38
N THR A 95 -7.02 7.47 -4.57
CA THR A 95 -8.17 6.60 -4.85
C THR A 95 -7.78 5.12 -4.72
N ILE A 96 -6.67 4.71 -5.35
CA ILE A 96 -6.17 3.33 -5.27
C ILE A 96 -5.80 2.98 -3.84
N PHE A 97 -5.04 3.84 -3.15
CA PHE A 97 -4.65 3.63 -1.77
C PHE A 97 -5.86 3.48 -0.84
N SER A 98 -6.89 4.31 -1.00
CA SER A 98 -8.11 4.24 -0.21
C SER A 98 -8.86 2.93 -0.45
N GLY A 99 -9.00 2.52 -1.71
CA GLY A 99 -9.63 1.25 -2.08
C GLY A 99 -8.88 0.04 -1.49
N ILE A 100 -7.56 0.01 -1.62
CA ILE A 100 -6.71 -1.06 -1.06
C ILE A 100 -6.77 -1.06 0.47
N THR A 101 -6.80 0.12 1.10
CA THR A 101 -6.92 0.23 2.56
C THR A 101 -8.23 -0.36 3.04
N ILE A 102 -9.36 0.07 2.46
CA ILE A 102 -10.68 -0.48 2.82
C ILE A 102 -10.71 -1.99 2.59
N PHE A 103 -10.25 -2.45 1.42
CA PHE A 103 -10.17 -3.88 1.09
C PHE A 103 -9.35 -4.67 2.13
N SER A 104 -8.19 -4.15 2.51
CA SER A 104 -7.28 -4.79 3.45
C SER A 104 -7.87 -4.88 4.85
N PHE A 105 -8.56 -3.85 5.32
CA PHE A 105 -9.23 -3.87 6.62
C PHE A 105 -10.41 -4.85 6.65
N VAL A 106 -11.28 -4.80 5.63
CA VAL A 106 -12.46 -5.69 5.55
C VAL A 106 -12.06 -7.15 5.41
N ASN A 107 -11.01 -7.44 4.62
CA ASN A 107 -10.61 -8.81 4.29
C ASN A 107 -9.39 -9.31 5.06
N TYR A 108 -8.92 -8.57 6.08
CA TYR A 108 -7.69 -8.88 6.80
C TYR A 108 -7.64 -10.33 7.31
N THR A 109 -8.73 -10.80 7.92
CA THR A 109 -8.82 -12.14 8.49
C THR A 109 -8.75 -13.24 7.43
N THR A 110 -9.39 -13.03 6.28
CA THR A 110 -9.36 -13.93 5.12
C THR A 110 -7.97 -14.01 4.52
N ILE A 111 -7.33 -12.86 4.28
CA ILE A 111 -5.97 -12.79 3.70
C ILE A 111 -4.96 -13.46 4.63
N LYS A 112 -5.09 -13.23 5.95
CA LYS A 112 -4.24 -13.87 6.96
C LYS A 112 -4.38 -15.39 6.96
N LYS A 113 -5.61 -15.93 6.85
CA LYS A 113 -5.86 -17.38 6.76
C LYS A 113 -5.24 -17.96 5.50
N PHE A 114 -5.44 -17.32 4.35
CA PHE A 114 -4.88 -17.75 3.08
C PHE A 114 -3.35 -17.87 3.13
N GLY A 115 -2.66 -16.86 3.70
CA GLY A 115 -1.22 -16.91 3.90
C GLY A 115 -0.76 -18.07 4.80
N HIS A 116 -1.51 -18.34 5.88
CA HIS A 116 -1.20 -19.45 6.78
C HIS A 116 -1.37 -20.81 6.10
N ASP A 117 -2.43 -20.99 5.31
CA ASP A 117 -2.71 -22.24 4.60
C ASP A 117 -1.65 -22.55 3.54
N ILE A 118 -1.18 -21.53 2.82
CA ILE A 118 -0.06 -21.67 1.88
C ILE A 118 1.21 -22.14 2.61
N ALA A 119 1.55 -21.50 3.73
CA ALA A 119 2.74 -21.86 4.50
C ALA A 119 2.67 -23.30 5.03
N LYS A 120 1.50 -23.70 5.56
CA LYS A 120 1.25 -25.07 6.05
C LYS A 120 1.37 -26.11 4.94
N ASN A 121 0.82 -25.82 3.76
CA ASN A 121 0.91 -26.71 2.61
C ASN A 121 2.35 -26.85 2.09
N SER A 122 3.14 -25.79 2.14
CA SER A 122 4.57 -25.82 1.81
C SER A 122 5.33 -26.77 2.74
N GLN A 123 5.15 -26.62 4.05
CA GLN A 123 5.80 -27.50 5.05
C GLN A 123 5.39 -28.97 4.90
N LYS A 124 4.12 -29.24 4.60
CA LYS A 124 3.63 -30.61 4.38
C LYS A 124 4.25 -31.25 3.13
N LYS A 125 4.48 -30.47 2.07
CA LYS A 125 5.18 -30.94 0.85
C LYS A 125 6.65 -31.26 1.15
N GLU A 126 7.32 -30.41 1.92
CA GLU A 126 8.71 -30.62 2.31
C GLU A 126 8.90 -31.85 3.22
N PHE A 127 8.01 -32.06 4.19
CA PHE A 127 8.06 -33.26 5.03
C PHE A 127 7.85 -34.55 4.22
N ARG A 128 6.91 -34.52 3.27
CA ARG A 128 6.63 -35.66 2.38
C ARG A 128 7.77 -35.96 1.39
N SER A 129 8.54 -34.95 0.96
CA SER A 129 9.70 -35.19 0.10
C SER A 129 10.88 -35.76 0.89
N ARG A 130 11.07 -35.35 2.15
CA ARG A 130 12.08 -35.94 3.05
C ARG A 130 11.77 -37.37 3.46
N SER A 131 10.50 -37.75 3.65
CA SER A 131 10.14 -39.14 4.01
C SER A 131 10.21 -40.14 2.84
N ARG A 132 10.51 -39.68 1.63
CA ARG A 132 10.69 -40.51 0.42
C ARG A 132 12.16 -40.70 0.02
N ARG A 133 13.09 -40.09 0.75
CA ARG A 133 14.53 -40.36 0.69
C ARG A 133 14.91 -41.26 1.86
#